data_AF-A0A6G1JAZ2-F1
#
_entry.id   AF-A0A6G1JAZ2-F1
#
_cell.length_a   1.000
_cell.length_b   1.000
_cell.length_c   1.000
_cell.angle_alpha   90.00
_cell.angle_beta   90.00
_cell.angle_gamma   90.00
#
_symmetry.space_group_name_H-M   'P 1'
#
loop_
_entity.id
_entity.type
_entity.pdbx_description
1 polymer ?
#
loop_
_entity_poly.entity_id
_entity_poly.type
_entity_poly.pdbx_seq_one_letter_code
_entity_poly.pdbx_strand_id
1 'polypeptide(L)'
;MPYTIFIFVARKATLTSSQFKDYYENKHIPLLKELVGPLFPLHHRRQYFARTDRKGFGGPANRDHPNFLLRGTPEGFDFDVVAELTWEDEKTFHGFYKAIYQSDVAAKLALDEERFLDSGSLRSVVVGETTDTSR
;
A
#
# COMPACT_ATOMS: atom_id res chain seq x y z
N MET A 1 7.17 -19.95 -9.82
CA MET A 1 7.61 -19.40 -8.52
C MET A 1 6.63 -18.29 -8.16
N PRO A 2 6.29 -18.11 -6.88
CA PRO A 2 5.42 -17.02 -6.46
C PRO A 2 5.93 -15.69 -6.99
N TYR A 3 5.02 -14.87 -7.51
CA TYR A 3 5.36 -13.53 -7.98
C TYR A 3 4.91 -12.52 -6.94
N THR A 4 5.87 -11.83 -6.32
CA THR A 4 5.61 -10.88 -5.23
C THR A 4 6.03 -9.47 -5.63
N ILE A 5 5.21 -8.49 -5.28
CA ILE A 5 5.53 -7.07 -5.41
C ILE A 5 5.36 -6.36 -4.07
N PHE A 6 6.09 -5.26 -3.90
CA PHE A 6 5.75 -4.23 -2.92
C PHE A 6 5.07 -3.06 -3.60
N ILE A 7 4.09 -2.47 -2.91
CA ILE A 7 3.47 -1.20 -3.25
C ILE A 7 3.66 -0.25 -2.07
N PHE A 8 4.08 0.97 -2.36
CA PHE A 8 4.25 2.06 -1.41
C PHE A 8 3.17 3.10 -1.70
N VAL A 9 2.40 3.47 -0.69
CA VAL A 9 1.22 4.34 -0.86
C VAL A 9 1.20 5.44 0.17
N ALA A 10 0.98 6.68 -0.27
CA ALA A 10 0.80 7.83 0.60
C ALA A 10 -0.66 8.31 0.60
N ARG A 11 -1.13 8.76 1.77
CA ARG A 11 -2.47 9.33 1.92
C ARG A 11 -2.55 10.74 1.35
N LYS A 12 -3.73 11.16 0.91
CA LYS A 12 -4.01 12.58 0.70
C LYS A 12 -3.72 13.39 1.97
N ALA A 13 -3.09 14.55 1.80
CA ALA A 13 -2.76 15.46 2.90
C ALA A 13 -3.99 15.89 3.72
N THR A 14 -5.19 15.86 3.13
CA THR A 14 -6.46 16.22 3.78
C THR A 14 -7.05 15.12 4.68
N LEU A 15 -6.56 13.89 4.61
CA LEU A 15 -7.05 12.77 5.42
C LEU A 15 -6.12 12.49 6.58
N THR A 16 -6.63 12.12 7.76
CA THR A 16 -5.78 11.59 8.84
C THR A 16 -5.29 10.17 8.52
N SER A 17 -4.29 9.67 9.27
CA SER A 17 -3.82 8.28 9.11
C SER A 17 -4.93 7.25 9.39
N SER A 18 -5.83 7.53 10.35
CA SER A 18 -6.95 6.65 10.67
C SER A 18 -8.03 6.66 9.59
N GLN A 19 -8.37 7.83 9.05
CA GLN A 19 -9.32 7.96 7.93
C GLN A 19 -8.79 7.27 6.67
N PHE A 20 -7.50 7.45 6.37
CA PHE A 20 -6.84 6.76 5.27
C PHE A 20 -6.93 5.24 5.41
N LYS A 21 -6.56 4.71 6.57
CA LYS A 21 -6.63 3.27 6.84
C LYS A 21 -8.07 2.76 6.72
N ASP A 22 -9.03 3.46 7.34
CA ASP A 22 -10.44 3.06 7.27
C ASP A 22 -10.94 3.00 5.82
N TYR A 23 -10.65 4.02 5.01
CA TYR A 23 -11.03 4.06 3.61
C TYR A 23 -10.34 2.95 2.80
N TYR A 24 -9.03 2.79 2.95
CA TYR A 24 -8.28 1.76 2.23
C TYR A 24 -8.87 0.37 2.54
N GLU A 25 -9.07 0.07 3.82
CA GLU A 25 -9.46 -1.27 4.26
C GLU A 25 -10.94 -1.60 4.03
N ASN A 26 -11.82 -0.63 4.23
CA ASN A 26 -13.26 -0.87 4.21
C ASN A 26 -13.94 -0.43 2.89
N LYS A 27 -13.21 0.24 1.98
CA LYS A 27 -13.73 0.66 0.66
C LYS A 27 -12.86 0.16 -0.49
N HIS A 28 -11.58 0.54 -0.51
CA HIS A 28 -10.71 0.26 -1.64
C HIS A 28 -10.39 -1.23 -1.80
N ILE A 29 -10.02 -1.93 -0.73
CA ILE A 29 -9.71 -3.38 -0.81
C ILE A 29 -10.92 -4.22 -1.25
N PRO A 30 -12.14 -4.03 -0.69
CA PRO A 30 -13.34 -4.70 -1.21
C PRO A 30 -13.61 -4.41 -2.68
N LEU A 31 -13.50 -3.14 -3.10
CA LEU A 31 -13.68 -2.74 -4.49
C LEU A 31 -12.68 -3.42 -5.42
N LEU A 32 -11.38 -3.38 -5.09
CA LEU A 32 -10.34 -4.03 -5.87
C LEU A 32 -10.63 -5.53 -6.01
N LYS A 33 -11.01 -6.19 -4.91
CA LYS A 33 -11.36 -7.62 -4.92
C LYS A 33 -12.57 -7.93 -5.79
N GLU A 34 -13.59 -7.09 -5.77
CA GLU A 34 -14.76 -7.22 -6.66
C GLU A 34 -14.36 -7.08 -8.13
N LEU A 35 -13.53 -6.09 -8.46
CA LEU A 35 -13.15 -5.77 -9.84
C LEU A 35 -12.25 -6.82 -10.49
N VAL A 36 -11.31 -7.41 -9.74
CA VAL A 36 -10.35 -8.37 -10.29
C VAL A 36 -10.72 -9.83 -10.02
N GLY A 37 -11.67 -10.07 -9.10
CA GLY A 37 -12.23 -11.38 -8.82
C GLY A 37 -11.16 -12.45 -8.55
N PRO A 38 -11.11 -13.55 -9.33
CA PRO A 38 -10.13 -14.63 -9.16
C PRO A 38 -8.66 -14.20 -9.36
N LEU A 39 -8.42 -13.05 -9.97
CA LEU A 39 -7.06 -12.51 -10.17
C LEU A 39 -6.53 -11.78 -8.94
N PHE A 40 -7.32 -11.66 -7.87
CA PHE A 40 -6.87 -11.03 -6.63
C PHE A 40 -5.68 -11.82 -6.05
N PRO A 41 -4.64 -11.14 -5.53
CA PRO A 41 -3.47 -11.83 -4.99
C PRO A 41 -3.83 -12.84 -3.89
N LEU A 42 -3.09 -13.94 -3.83
CA LEU A 42 -3.20 -14.95 -2.78
C LEU A 42 -2.93 -14.36 -1.39
N HIS A 43 -1.94 -13.47 -1.32
CA HIS A 43 -1.61 -12.72 -0.12
C HIS A 43 -1.56 -11.24 -0.44
N HIS A 44 -2.25 -10.43 0.36
CA HIS A 44 -2.20 -8.97 0.27
C HIS A 44 -2.02 -8.41 1.68
N ARG A 45 -0.78 -8.22 2.10
CA ARG A 45 -0.41 -7.82 3.47
C ARG A 45 -0.10 -6.33 3.49
N ARG A 46 -0.80 -5.53 4.29
CA ARG A 46 -0.56 -4.08 4.44
C ARG A 46 0.07 -3.77 5.79
N GLN A 47 1.23 -3.13 5.82
CA GLN A 47 1.88 -2.63 7.04
C GLN A 47 1.84 -1.11 7.08
N TYR A 48 1.03 -0.59 8.00
CA TYR A 48 0.90 0.84 8.24
C TYR A 48 2.02 1.32 9.17
N PHE A 49 2.62 2.44 8.83
CA PHE A 49 3.71 2.99 9.62
C PHE A 49 3.22 3.74 10.84
N ALA A 50 3.91 3.51 11.96
CA ALA A 50 3.61 4.19 13.21
C ALA A 50 3.90 5.68 13.07
N ARG A 51 3.01 6.51 13.63
CA ARG A 51 3.17 7.96 13.70
C ARG A 51 3.71 8.38 15.06
N THR A 52 4.20 9.61 15.13
CA THR A 52 4.95 10.16 16.28
C THR A 52 4.08 10.66 17.42
N ASP A 53 2.76 10.43 17.35
CA ASP A 53 1.83 10.54 18.46
C ASP A 53 2.01 9.42 19.51
N ARG A 54 2.81 8.39 19.19
CA ARG A 54 3.18 7.30 20.11
C ARG A 54 4.10 7.78 21.25
N LYS A 55 3.64 7.66 22.50
CA LYS A 55 4.50 7.78 23.70
C LYS A 55 5.45 6.57 23.80
N GLY A 56 6.78 6.77 23.82
CA GLY A 56 7.76 5.66 23.92
C GLY A 56 9.20 5.99 23.45
N PHE A 57 9.99 4.94 23.16
CA PHE A 57 11.38 5.05 22.67
C PHE A 57 11.44 5.60 21.23
N GLY A 58 11.73 6.89 21.11
CA GLY A 58 11.76 7.68 19.86
C GLY A 58 11.25 9.09 20.17
N GLY A 59 12.00 10.12 19.77
CA GLY A 59 11.79 11.51 20.19
C GLY A 59 10.46 12.13 19.73
N PRO A 60 10.04 13.28 20.28
CA PRO A 60 8.75 13.87 19.94
C PRO A 60 8.86 14.48 18.54
N ALA A 61 7.98 14.07 17.63
CA ALA A 61 7.89 14.75 16.34
C ALA A 61 6.53 15.39 16.17
N ASN A 62 6.51 16.64 15.72
CA ASN A 62 5.34 17.19 15.05
C ASN A 62 5.72 18.32 14.08
N ARG A 63 5.01 18.49 12.96
CA ARG A 63 3.77 19.25 13.10
C ARG A 63 2.44 18.63 12.70
N ASP A 64 2.34 17.60 11.84
CA ASP A 64 1.04 16.92 11.58
C ASP A 64 1.17 15.39 11.28
N HIS A 65 1.98 14.68 12.08
CA HIS A 65 2.19 13.20 12.08
C HIS A 65 3.21 12.60 11.09
N PRO A 66 4.53 12.93 11.19
CA PRO A 66 5.57 12.20 10.45
C PRO A 66 5.74 10.74 10.94
N ASN A 67 6.44 9.92 10.14
CA ASN A 67 6.75 8.53 10.49
C ASN A 67 7.63 8.45 11.74
N PHE A 68 7.38 7.45 12.58
CA PHE A 68 8.18 7.15 13.76
C PHE A 68 9.47 6.45 13.37
N LEU A 69 10.55 7.21 13.23
CA LEU A 69 11.85 6.71 12.78
C LEU A 69 12.71 6.26 13.94
N LEU A 70 13.31 5.08 13.82
CA LEU A 70 14.30 4.57 14.77
C LEU A 70 15.73 5.02 14.43
N ARG A 71 16.01 5.24 13.13
CA ARG A 71 17.33 5.63 12.60
C ARG A 71 17.17 6.26 11.22
N GLY A 72 18.07 7.17 10.87
CA GLY A 72 18.08 7.84 9.56
C GLY A 72 17.27 9.12 9.54
N THR A 73 17.04 9.63 8.35
CA THR A 73 16.32 10.87 8.08
C THR A 73 15.00 10.53 7.35
N PRO A 74 13.97 11.40 7.40
CA PRO A 74 12.65 11.07 6.86
C PRO A 74 12.58 10.98 5.33
N GLU A 75 13.61 11.40 4.61
CA GLU A 75 13.65 11.34 3.15
C GLU A 75 13.53 9.88 2.67
N GLY A 76 12.64 9.66 1.70
CA GLY A 76 12.34 8.32 1.19
C GLY A 76 11.35 7.51 2.05
N PHE A 77 10.82 8.07 3.14
CA PHE A 77 9.73 7.48 3.94
C PHE A 77 8.48 8.37 3.90
N ASP A 78 8.11 8.79 2.70
CA ASP A 78 6.97 9.66 2.39
C ASP A 78 5.64 8.91 2.20
N PHE A 79 5.61 7.62 2.53
CA PHE A 79 4.42 6.76 2.44
C PHE A 79 3.84 6.40 3.82
N ASP A 80 2.55 6.06 3.82
CA ASP A 80 1.77 5.66 5.00
C ASP A 80 1.73 4.14 5.19
N VAL A 81 1.85 3.39 4.09
CA VAL A 81 1.70 1.95 4.09
C VAL A 81 2.59 1.32 3.03
N VAL A 82 3.15 0.16 3.38
CA VAL A 82 3.72 -0.80 2.44
C VAL A 82 2.73 -1.94 2.30
N ALA A 83 2.40 -2.30 1.06
CA ALA A 83 1.60 -3.47 0.76
C ALA A 83 2.45 -4.51 0.03
N GLU A 84 2.44 -5.74 0.52
CA GLU A 84 3.05 -6.89 -0.13
C GLU A 84 1.94 -7.73 -0.76
N LEU A 85 2.04 -7.95 -2.07
CA LEU A 85 1.07 -8.71 -2.84
C LEU A 85 1.77 -9.90 -3.50
N THR A 86 1.20 -11.09 -3.38
CA THR A 86 1.76 -12.33 -3.94
C THR A 86 0.74 -13.08 -4.78
N TRP A 87 1.15 -13.51 -5.97
CA TRP A 87 0.43 -14.42 -6.87
C TRP A 87 1.18 -15.75 -7.03
N GLU A 88 0.48 -16.76 -7.55
CA GLU A 88 1.07 -18.09 -7.84
C GLU A 88 2.27 -18.01 -8.79
N ASP A 89 2.17 -17.14 -9.80
CA ASP A 89 3.19 -16.91 -10.81
C ASP A 89 3.03 -15.54 -11.50
N GLU A 90 4.05 -15.19 -12.30
CA GLU A 90 4.09 -13.95 -13.09
C GLU A 90 2.95 -13.88 -14.13
N LYS A 91 2.52 -15.03 -14.67
CA LYS A 91 1.42 -15.08 -15.64
C LYS A 91 0.10 -14.62 -15.01
N THR A 92 -0.15 -15.03 -13.77
CA THR A 92 -1.33 -14.66 -13.00
C THR A 92 -1.27 -13.18 -12.63
N PHE A 93 -0.10 -12.68 -12.21
CA PHE A 93 0.13 -11.25 -12.02
C PHE A 93 -0.12 -10.45 -13.30
N HIS A 94 0.36 -10.90 -14.47
CA HIS A 94 0.06 -10.23 -15.74
C HIS A 94 -1.44 -10.19 -16.05
N GLY A 95 -2.18 -11.24 -15.71
CA GLY A 95 -3.64 -11.25 -15.79
C GLY A 95 -4.27 -10.17 -14.91
N PHE A 96 -3.86 -10.11 -13.64
CA PHE A 96 -4.28 -9.07 -12.70
C PHE A 96 -3.93 -7.66 -13.21
N TYR A 97 -2.69 -7.44 -13.64
CA TYR A 97 -2.20 -6.16 -14.14
C TYR A 97 -3.01 -5.72 -15.37
N LYS A 98 -3.26 -6.63 -16.31
CA LYS A 98 -4.12 -6.33 -17.45
C LYS A 98 -5.54 -5.96 -17.02
N ALA A 99 -6.12 -6.67 -16.06
CA ALA A 99 -7.47 -6.41 -15.57
C ALA A 99 -7.62 -5.01 -14.95
N ILE A 100 -6.68 -4.60 -14.10
CA ILE A 100 -6.74 -3.26 -13.45
C ILE A 100 -6.57 -2.10 -14.44
N TYR A 101 -5.95 -2.34 -15.61
CA TYR A 101 -5.80 -1.36 -16.69
C TYR A 101 -6.85 -1.48 -17.81
N GLN A 102 -7.85 -2.36 -17.67
CA GLN A 102 -9.02 -2.32 -18.56
C GLN A 102 -9.80 -1.02 -18.34
N SER A 103 -10.32 -0.41 -19.40
CA SER A 103 -10.79 0.98 -19.36
C SER A 103 -11.88 1.26 -18.31
N ASP A 104 -12.82 0.35 -18.12
CA ASP A 104 -13.89 0.48 -17.13
C ASP A 104 -13.40 0.25 -15.68
N VAL A 105 -12.54 -0.74 -15.47
CA VAL A 105 -11.90 -1.03 -14.18
C VAL A 105 -10.96 0.10 -13.77
N ALA A 106 -10.10 0.53 -14.68
CA ALA A 106 -9.15 1.62 -14.48
C ALA A 106 -9.86 2.93 -14.12
N ALA A 107 -10.97 3.25 -14.79
CA ALA A 107 -11.76 4.43 -14.46
C ALA A 107 -12.37 4.34 -13.04
N LYS A 108 -12.90 3.18 -12.65
CA LYS A 108 -13.43 2.96 -11.29
C LYS A 108 -12.33 3.07 -10.23
N LEU A 109 -11.18 2.45 -10.47
CA LEU A 109 -10.03 2.51 -9.57
C LEU A 109 -9.49 3.92 -9.45
N ALA A 110 -9.33 4.65 -10.56
CA ALA A 110 -8.86 6.04 -10.53
C ALA A 110 -9.79 6.95 -9.71
N LEU A 111 -11.11 6.82 -9.88
CA LEU A 111 -12.11 7.58 -9.11
C LEU A 111 -12.12 7.22 -7.62
N ASP A 112 -11.79 5.98 -7.28
CA ASP A 112 -11.67 5.53 -5.89
C ASP A 112 -10.36 6.01 -5.26
N GLU A 113 -9.24 5.81 -5.95
CA GLU A 113 -7.90 6.23 -5.55
C GLU A 113 -7.82 7.75 -5.35
N GLU A 114 -8.47 8.54 -6.20
CA GLU A 114 -8.56 10.00 -6.02
C GLU A 114 -9.17 10.38 -4.67
N ARG A 115 -9.97 9.54 -4.01
CA ARG A 115 -10.60 9.91 -2.73
C ARG A 115 -9.63 9.89 -1.56
N PHE A 116 -8.57 9.07 -1.63
CA PHE A 116 -7.72 8.80 -0.48
C PHE A 116 -6.21 8.78 -0.72
N LEU A 117 -5.77 8.63 -1.97
CA LEU A 117 -4.35 8.63 -2.35
C LEU A 117 -3.84 10.01 -2.70
N ASP A 118 -2.61 10.29 -2.26
CA ASP A 118 -1.87 11.40 -2.85
C ASP A 118 -1.53 11.07 -4.30
N SER A 119 -1.83 12.01 -5.20
CA SER A 119 -1.79 11.75 -6.64
C SER A 119 -0.35 11.47 -7.09
N GLY A 120 -0.12 10.33 -7.73
CA GLY A 120 1.21 9.93 -8.19
C GLY A 120 2.15 9.39 -7.09
N SER A 121 1.66 9.23 -5.84
CA SER A 121 2.47 8.70 -4.74
C SER A 121 2.69 7.17 -4.80
N LEU A 122 1.81 6.47 -5.51
CA LEU A 122 1.84 5.01 -5.65
C LEU A 122 3.09 4.60 -6.42
N ARG A 123 3.96 3.86 -5.74
CA ARG A 123 5.17 3.25 -6.31
C ARG A 123 5.11 1.76 -6.12
N SER A 124 5.56 0.98 -7.10
CA SER A 124 5.62 -0.48 -6.97
C SER A 124 6.95 -1.03 -7.46
N VAL A 125 7.36 -2.16 -6.90
CA VAL A 125 8.61 -2.85 -7.25
C VAL A 125 8.42 -4.36 -7.10
N VAL A 126 9.07 -5.13 -7.97
CA VAL A 126 9.07 -6.59 -7.92
C VAL A 126 10.09 -7.07 -6.89
N VAL A 127 9.69 -8.06 -6.09
CA VAL A 127 10.59 -8.75 -5.16
C VAL A 127 11.38 -9.81 -5.93
N GLY A 128 12.71 -9.70 -5.94
CA GLY A 128 13.58 -10.66 -6.62
C GLY A 128 13.84 -11.93 -5.82
N GLU A 129 14.03 -11.81 -4.51
CA GLU A 129 14.29 -12.91 -3.59
C GLU A 129 13.73 -12.58 -2.20
N THR A 130 13.23 -13.60 -1.50
CA THR A 130 12.83 -13.52 -0.09
C THR A 130 13.66 -14.50 0.72
N THR A 131 14.26 -14.03 1.82
CA THR A 131 14.97 -14.88 2.78
C THR A 131 14.46 -14.57 4.18
N ASP A 132 14.07 -15.60 4.91
CA ASP A 132 13.55 -15.49 6.27
C ASP A 132 14.50 -16.18 7.27
N THR A 133 14.61 -15.62 8.47
CA THR A 133 15.32 -16.25 9.61
C THR A 133 14.41 -16.19 10.83
N SER A 134 14.06 -17.35 11.39
CA SER A 134 13.28 -17.46 12.61
C SER A 134 14.18 -17.71 13.83
N ARG A 135 13.69 -17.35 15.02
CA ARG A 135 14.39 -17.55 16.30
C ARG A 135 14.49 -19.03 16.69
#